data_AF-A0A1W1Y1C9-F1
#
_entry.id   AF-A0A1W1Y1C9-F1
#
_cell.length_a   1.000
_cell.length_b   1.000
_cell.length_c   1.000
_cell.angle_alpha   90.00
_cell.angle_beta   90.00
_cell.angle_gamma   90.00
#
_symmetry.space_group_name_H-M   'P 1'
#
loop_
_entity.id
_entity.type
_entity.pdbx_description
1 polymer ?
#
loop_
_entity_poly.entity_id
_entity_poly.type
_entity_poly.pdbx_seq_one_letter_code
_entity_poly.pdbx_strand_id
1 'polypeptide(L)'
;SEYLILSTDFEMAEVSQESQAGGEGQDFKVEVRFEAYPTQGTPYFRPLLTQSKPHIYGPHSARVVGPAGVPIFTDSYGRVKVQFHWDRYGKRDANSSCWVRVASPFSGNQMGMMNLPRIGQEVLIEFIGGDPDLPVCTAQVHNQFNMPAWRLPEQLALSGFRSRELLPSDGNSAGSRSNHLILDDTNGQIQTQLKSDHDHSQLSLGHITRVEDVLGRKDFRGQGFELRTDGHGAIRSEKGLLITTQAREQAANHITDMAETTDRLDEAQDLHETYAKVAQICKAQIVDDDQKAIAGLIKKQNKQIKGDGPLKEFTTPHMVLSSPVGIATTTPLTTHISSGEDIALTSHKNLSFVSGKNWFASVAERISLFVHKAGMKLFASEGKIEIQAQHSNVEILAQKVIELLSDEDWVRITGKKGVMITGGGSYIKLTADGIEHGTQGNWTAYAADHAMPGPRSAPMPHFEAKKVCVECLMKAAKKGSALVTF
;
A
#
# COMPACT_ATOMS: atom_id res chain seq x y z
N SER A 1 51.97 -50.38 -56.67
CA SER A 1 50.99 -50.10 -55.61
C SER A 1 51.73 -49.71 -54.36
N GLU A 2 51.27 -48.66 -53.67
CA GLU A 2 51.89 -48.12 -52.47
C GLU A 2 51.19 -48.69 -51.21
N TYR A 3 51.97 -48.94 -50.15
CA TYR A 3 51.50 -49.55 -48.90
C TYR A 3 52.06 -48.77 -47.71
N LEU A 4 51.23 -48.55 -46.69
CA LEU A 4 51.60 -48.00 -45.40
C LEU A 4 51.97 -49.15 -44.46
N ILE A 5 53.19 -49.17 -43.93
CA ILE A 5 53.61 -50.16 -42.94
C ILE A 5 53.08 -49.75 -41.56
N LEU A 6 52.24 -50.59 -40.96
CA LEU A 6 51.59 -50.32 -39.67
C LEU A 6 52.44 -50.78 -38.49
N SER A 7 53.15 -51.90 -38.64
CA SER A 7 54.04 -52.46 -37.64
C SER A 7 55.17 -53.23 -38.35
N THR A 8 56.32 -53.34 -37.70
CA THR A 8 57.42 -54.17 -38.19
C THR A 8 58.11 -54.80 -37.00
N ASP A 9 58.18 -56.12 -37.03
CA ASP A 9 58.92 -56.94 -36.10
C ASP A 9 60.19 -57.43 -36.81
N PHE A 10 61.34 -57.10 -36.22
CA PHE A 10 62.64 -57.53 -36.68
C PHE A 10 63.17 -58.60 -35.74
N GLU A 11 63.45 -59.79 -36.28
CA GLU A 11 64.23 -60.81 -35.59
C GLU A 11 65.60 -60.90 -36.28
N MET A 12 66.64 -60.44 -35.60
CA MET A 12 68.02 -60.52 -36.07
C MET A 12 68.79 -61.43 -35.13
N ALA A 13 69.42 -62.48 -35.67
CA ALA A 13 70.28 -63.38 -34.94
C ALA A 13 71.66 -63.43 -35.60
N GLU A 14 72.68 -63.08 -34.84
CA GLU A 14 74.09 -63.19 -35.22
C GLU A 14 74.64 -64.52 -34.68
N VAL A 15 75.42 -65.25 -35.49
CA VAL A 15 76.10 -66.48 -35.07
C VAL A 15 77.54 -66.08 -34.72
N SER A 16 77.98 -66.32 -33.48
CA SER A 16 79.35 -65.94 -33.06
C SER A 16 80.41 -66.67 -33.88
N GLN A 17 81.48 -65.97 -34.26
CA GLN A 17 82.61 -66.56 -35.01
C GLN A 17 83.30 -67.70 -34.25
N GLU A 18 83.26 -67.69 -32.91
CA GLU A 18 83.91 -68.68 -32.04
C GLU A 18 83.20 -70.06 -32.05
N SER A 19 81.94 -70.11 -32.45
CA SER A 19 81.14 -71.34 -32.57
C SER A 19 81.25 -72.05 -33.93
N GLN A 20 81.97 -71.48 -34.91
CA GLN A 20 82.10 -72.06 -36.26
C GLN A 20 83.33 -72.98 -36.37
N ALA A 21 83.18 -74.23 -35.94
CA ALA A 21 84.17 -75.27 -36.20
C ALA A 21 83.83 -76.01 -37.51
N GLY A 22 84.46 -75.59 -38.61
CA GLY A 22 84.56 -76.40 -39.83
C GLY A 22 83.72 -75.93 -41.02
N GLY A 23 84.39 -75.25 -41.95
CA GLY A 23 84.22 -75.44 -43.40
C GLY A 23 83.03 -74.81 -44.13
N GLU A 24 81.87 -74.64 -43.51
CA GLU A 24 80.71 -73.99 -44.17
C GLU A 24 80.06 -72.98 -43.21
N GLY A 25 80.33 -71.70 -43.45
CA GLY A 25 79.86 -70.59 -42.62
C GLY A 25 78.38 -70.31 -42.80
N GLN A 26 77.66 -70.20 -41.68
CA GLN A 26 76.30 -69.68 -41.68
C GLN A 26 76.38 -68.15 -41.49
N ASP A 27 75.98 -67.41 -42.53
CA ASP A 27 75.79 -65.96 -42.45
C ASP A 27 74.46 -65.68 -41.74
N PHE A 28 74.48 -64.77 -40.76
CA PHE A 28 73.37 -64.20 -39.96
C PHE A 28 71.91 -64.47 -40.43
N LYS A 29 70.98 -64.65 -39.48
CA LYS A 29 69.52 -64.69 -39.76
C LYS A 29 68.93 -63.30 -39.55
N VAL A 30 68.29 -62.75 -40.58
CA VAL A 30 67.41 -61.57 -40.46
C VAL A 30 66.03 -61.96 -40.98
N GLU A 31 65.03 -61.96 -40.10
CA GLU A 31 63.63 -62.15 -40.43
C GLU A 31 62.88 -60.86 -40.14
N VAL A 32 62.17 -60.36 -41.16
CA VAL A 32 61.35 -59.16 -41.06
C VAL A 32 59.90 -59.57 -41.29
N ARG A 33 59.06 -59.36 -40.28
CA ARG A 33 57.61 -59.49 -40.39
C ARG A 33 57.03 -58.09 -40.31
N PHE A 34 56.12 -57.75 -41.21
CA PHE A 34 55.47 -56.44 -41.19
C PHE A 34 53.99 -56.56 -41.55
N GLU A 35 53.19 -55.68 -40.94
CA GLU A 35 51.79 -55.50 -41.29
C GLU A 35 51.67 -54.30 -42.23
N ALA A 36 51.06 -54.50 -43.40
CA ALA A 36 50.96 -53.46 -44.43
C ALA A 36 49.50 -53.17 -44.78
N TYR A 37 49.16 -51.88 -44.88
CA TYR A 37 47.86 -51.39 -45.31
C TYR A 37 47.96 -50.79 -46.72
N PRO A 38 47.21 -51.28 -47.73
CA PRO A 38 47.24 -50.71 -49.07
C PRO A 38 46.75 -49.25 -49.06
N THR A 39 47.43 -48.35 -49.76
CA THR A 39 47.07 -46.91 -49.79
C THR A 39 46.18 -46.52 -50.98
N GLN A 40 46.08 -47.37 -52.00
CA GLN A 40 45.22 -47.17 -53.16
C GLN A 40 43.98 -48.06 -53.10
N GLY A 41 42.80 -47.48 -53.36
CA GLY A 41 41.54 -48.22 -53.47
C GLY A 41 40.88 -48.59 -52.14
N THR A 42 41.44 -48.18 -51.01
CA THR A 42 40.93 -48.41 -49.65
C THR A 42 40.65 -47.10 -48.92
N PRO A 43 39.72 -47.07 -47.95
CA PRO A 43 39.54 -45.93 -47.05
C PRO A 43 40.82 -45.63 -46.27
N TYR A 44 41.02 -44.37 -45.84
CA TYR A 44 42.15 -43.98 -45.00
C TYR A 44 42.27 -44.85 -43.72
N PHE A 45 43.50 -45.26 -43.38
CA PHE A 45 43.77 -46.01 -42.16
C PHE A 45 43.41 -45.20 -40.91
N ARG A 46 42.72 -45.82 -39.96
CA ARG A 46 42.40 -45.25 -38.65
C ARG A 46 42.87 -46.21 -37.56
N PRO A 47 43.71 -45.77 -36.61
CA PRO A 47 44.13 -46.60 -35.49
C PRO A 47 42.94 -47.10 -34.68
N LEU A 48 43.03 -48.33 -34.15
CA LEU A 48 42.07 -48.83 -33.18
C LEU A 48 42.18 -48.03 -31.86
N LEU A 49 41.04 -47.76 -31.24
CA LEU A 49 40.98 -47.17 -29.91
C LEU A 49 41.34 -48.24 -28.86
N THR A 50 42.61 -48.26 -28.43
CA THR A 50 43.13 -49.22 -27.44
C THR A 50 43.05 -48.71 -26.00
N GLN A 51 42.74 -47.44 -25.79
CA GLN A 51 42.64 -46.80 -24.48
C GLN A 51 41.18 -46.44 -24.17
N SER A 52 40.75 -46.67 -22.93
CA SER A 52 39.45 -46.20 -22.46
C SER A 52 39.45 -44.67 -22.34
N LYS A 53 38.30 -44.05 -22.58
CA LYS A 53 38.13 -42.62 -22.32
C LYS A 53 38.30 -42.37 -20.80
N PRO A 54 39.03 -41.32 -20.39
CA PRO A 54 39.09 -40.92 -18.99
C PRO A 54 37.68 -40.72 -18.41
N HIS A 55 37.48 -41.16 -17.17
CA HIS A 55 36.16 -41.16 -16.52
C HIS A 55 36.22 -40.56 -15.12
N ILE A 56 35.23 -39.76 -14.77
CA ILE A 56 35.04 -39.16 -13.44
C ILE A 56 33.87 -39.85 -12.74
N TYR A 57 34.15 -40.46 -11.59
CA TYR A 57 33.19 -41.29 -10.86
C TYR A 57 32.23 -40.51 -9.94
N GLY A 58 32.42 -39.21 -9.75
CA GLY A 58 31.60 -38.42 -8.84
C GLY A 58 31.76 -36.91 -9.01
N PRO A 59 30.94 -36.11 -8.30
CA PRO A 59 31.00 -34.66 -8.38
C PRO A 59 32.31 -34.14 -7.79
N HIS A 60 32.86 -33.11 -8.42
CA HIS A 60 34.02 -32.37 -7.91
C HIS A 60 33.60 -30.95 -7.55
N SER A 61 34.15 -30.38 -6.47
CA SER A 61 33.95 -28.96 -6.20
C SER A 61 34.85 -28.09 -7.08
N ALA A 62 34.36 -26.90 -7.40
CA ALA A 62 35.08 -25.89 -8.15
C ALA A 62 34.67 -24.49 -7.68
N ARG A 63 35.53 -23.51 -7.93
CA ARG A 63 35.25 -22.10 -7.66
C ARG A 63 34.71 -21.42 -8.90
N VAL A 64 33.64 -20.65 -8.78
CA VAL A 64 33.13 -19.82 -9.88
C VAL A 64 34.09 -18.65 -10.14
N VAL A 65 34.41 -18.41 -11.41
CA VAL A 65 35.43 -17.44 -11.86
C VAL A 65 34.93 -16.60 -13.03
N GLY A 66 35.62 -15.49 -13.31
CA GLY A 66 35.27 -14.55 -14.38
C GLY A 66 36.17 -13.32 -14.35
N PRO A 67 35.84 -12.25 -15.11
CA PRO A 67 36.65 -11.04 -15.15
C PRO A 67 36.76 -10.36 -13.77
N ALA A 68 37.87 -9.68 -13.52
CA ALA A 68 38.06 -8.88 -12.32
C ALA A 68 37.01 -7.75 -12.24
N GLY A 69 36.53 -7.44 -11.02
CA GLY A 69 35.55 -6.38 -10.78
C GLY A 69 34.12 -6.70 -11.22
N VAL A 70 33.82 -7.93 -11.64
CA VAL A 70 32.47 -8.35 -12.02
C VAL A 70 31.89 -9.27 -10.94
N PRO A 71 30.65 -9.07 -10.46
CA PRO A 71 30.07 -9.97 -9.45
C PRO A 71 29.53 -11.28 -10.01
N ILE A 72 28.97 -11.25 -11.23
CA ILE A 72 28.40 -12.41 -11.92
C ILE A 72 28.85 -12.37 -13.39
N PHE A 73 29.42 -13.48 -13.87
CA PHE A 73 29.82 -13.63 -15.27
C PHE A 73 29.08 -14.81 -15.89
N THR A 74 28.12 -14.50 -16.77
CA THR A 74 27.21 -15.46 -17.39
C THR A 74 26.97 -15.13 -18.86
N ASP A 75 26.54 -16.11 -19.65
CA ASP A 75 26.03 -15.92 -21.00
C ASP A 75 24.49 -15.99 -21.07
N SER A 76 23.94 -15.98 -22.30
CA SER A 76 22.50 -15.99 -22.58
C SER A 76 21.76 -17.26 -22.10
N TYR A 77 22.49 -18.31 -21.71
CA TYR A 77 21.92 -19.56 -21.21
C TYR A 77 22.03 -19.72 -19.69
N GLY A 78 22.57 -18.71 -18.98
CA GLY A 78 22.80 -18.82 -17.54
C GLY A 78 24.02 -19.69 -17.18
N ARG A 79 24.95 -19.92 -18.13
CA ARG A 79 26.15 -20.72 -17.87
C ARG A 79 27.19 -19.90 -17.11
N VAL A 80 27.99 -20.55 -16.28
CA VAL A 80 29.10 -19.93 -15.54
C VAL A 80 30.44 -20.49 -15.98
N LYS A 81 31.54 -19.84 -15.57
CA LYS A 81 32.89 -20.40 -15.66
C LYS A 81 33.39 -20.77 -14.28
N VAL A 82 34.21 -21.81 -14.22
CA VAL A 82 34.75 -22.35 -12.97
C VAL A 82 36.24 -22.61 -13.08
N GLN A 83 36.92 -22.72 -11.96
CA GLN A 83 38.25 -23.31 -11.88
C GLN A 83 38.23 -24.43 -10.84
N PHE A 84 38.62 -25.62 -11.28
CA PHE A 84 38.77 -26.77 -10.40
C PHE A 84 39.99 -26.63 -9.50
N HIS A 85 39.95 -27.25 -8.32
CA HIS A 85 41.05 -27.17 -7.35
C HIS A 85 42.37 -27.79 -7.86
N TRP A 86 42.27 -28.76 -8.76
CA TRP A 86 43.42 -29.44 -9.39
C TRP A 86 43.92 -28.72 -10.66
N ASP A 87 43.23 -27.67 -11.13
CA ASP A 87 43.70 -26.87 -12.26
C ASP A 87 44.84 -25.94 -11.83
N ARG A 88 46.07 -26.35 -12.20
CA ARG A 88 47.33 -25.64 -11.93
C ARG A 88 47.61 -24.50 -12.90
N TYR A 89 46.93 -24.44 -14.05
CA TYR A 89 47.22 -23.48 -15.11
C TYR A 89 46.23 -22.31 -15.13
N GLY A 90 45.00 -22.53 -14.71
CA GLY A 90 43.97 -21.49 -14.62
C GLY A 90 44.37 -20.33 -13.71
N LYS A 91 44.02 -19.11 -14.14
CA LYS A 91 44.37 -17.85 -13.46
C LYS A 91 43.22 -17.27 -12.63
N ARG A 92 42.16 -18.06 -12.39
CA ARG A 92 40.91 -17.67 -11.72
C ARG A 92 40.22 -16.50 -12.42
N ASP A 93 40.21 -16.54 -13.75
CA ASP A 93 39.70 -15.50 -14.63
C ASP A 93 38.66 -16.05 -15.62
N ALA A 94 38.20 -15.20 -16.53
CA ALA A 94 37.25 -15.55 -17.58
C ALA A 94 37.75 -16.62 -18.57
N ASN A 95 39.01 -17.04 -18.53
CA ASN A 95 39.59 -18.01 -19.46
C ASN A 95 39.86 -19.38 -18.79
N SER A 96 39.50 -19.55 -17.53
CA SER A 96 39.87 -20.74 -16.75
C SER A 96 39.05 -22.00 -17.08
N SER A 97 37.89 -21.86 -17.74
CA SER A 97 37.12 -23.01 -18.26
C SER A 97 36.26 -22.68 -19.48
N CYS A 98 35.65 -23.72 -20.05
CA CYS A 98 34.48 -23.59 -20.91
C CYS A 98 33.26 -23.07 -20.12
N TRP A 99 32.17 -22.78 -20.83
CA TRP A 99 30.89 -22.44 -20.21
C TRP A 99 30.22 -23.70 -19.65
N VAL A 100 29.94 -23.69 -18.35
CA VAL A 100 29.32 -24.79 -17.61
C VAL A 100 27.85 -24.45 -17.33
N ARG A 101 26.94 -25.36 -17.71
CA ARG A 101 25.50 -25.21 -17.42
C ARG A 101 25.24 -25.30 -15.92
N VAL A 102 24.29 -24.50 -15.44
CA VAL A 102 23.85 -24.51 -14.04
C VAL A 102 22.49 -25.19 -13.96
N ALA A 103 22.38 -26.22 -13.13
CA ALA A 103 21.12 -26.87 -12.81
C ALA A 103 20.29 -25.95 -11.91
N SER A 104 19.00 -25.85 -12.21
CA SER A 104 18.01 -25.16 -11.38
C SER A 104 17.01 -26.18 -10.83
N PRO A 105 16.45 -25.97 -9.62
CA PRO A 105 15.45 -26.89 -9.06
C PRO A 105 14.22 -27.13 -9.94
N PHE A 106 13.85 -26.17 -10.80
CA PHE A 106 12.97 -26.40 -11.94
C PHE A 106 13.30 -25.40 -13.06
N SER A 107 13.10 -25.82 -14.31
CA SER A 107 13.42 -25.03 -15.52
C SER A 107 12.53 -25.45 -16.70
N GLY A 108 12.25 -24.52 -17.61
CA GLY A 108 11.39 -24.70 -18.78
C GLY A 108 11.43 -23.48 -19.70
N ASN A 109 10.58 -23.46 -20.74
CA ASN A 109 10.52 -22.34 -21.69
C ASN A 109 9.98 -21.07 -21.01
N GLN A 110 10.88 -20.16 -20.61
CA GLN A 110 10.58 -18.94 -19.85
C GLN A 110 9.90 -19.18 -18.49
N MET A 111 10.22 -20.30 -17.85
CA MET A 111 9.73 -20.69 -16.53
C MET A 111 10.88 -21.33 -15.75
N GLY A 112 11.00 -21.09 -14.45
CA GLY A 112 12.04 -21.72 -13.64
C GLY A 112 12.38 -20.95 -12.37
N MET A 113 13.28 -21.53 -11.57
CA MET A 113 14.00 -20.79 -10.55
C MET A 113 15.41 -20.45 -11.05
N MET A 114 15.80 -19.19 -10.95
CA MET A 114 17.10 -18.70 -11.42
C MET A 114 17.88 -18.09 -10.26
N ASN A 115 18.95 -18.76 -9.83
CA ASN A 115 19.93 -18.21 -8.90
C ASN A 115 21.33 -18.53 -9.43
N LEU A 116 21.92 -17.58 -10.14
CA LEU A 116 23.23 -17.79 -10.76
C LEU A 116 24.34 -17.73 -9.71
N PRO A 117 25.25 -18.72 -9.68
CA PRO A 117 26.44 -18.67 -8.85
C PRO A 117 27.28 -17.42 -9.14
N ARG A 118 27.66 -16.70 -8.09
CA ARG A 118 28.50 -15.50 -8.16
C ARG A 118 29.98 -15.88 -8.19
N ILE A 119 30.80 -15.03 -8.81
CA ILE A 119 32.26 -15.21 -8.80
C ILE A 119 32.73 -15.31 -7.34
N GLY A 120 33.50 -16.37 -7.06
CA GLY A 120 34.02 -16.66 -5.73
C GLY A 120 33.25 -17.73 -4.95
N GLN A 121 32.02 -18.05 -5.32
CA GLN A 121 31.26 -19.13 -4.70
C GLN A 121 31.81 -20.50 -5.07
N GLU A 122 31.65 -21.46 -4.15
CA GLU A 122 31.96 -22.87 -4.40
C GLU A 122 30.71 -23.59 -4.92
N VAL A 123 30.90 -24.36 -5.98
CA VAL A 123 29.87 -25.13 -6.65
C VAL A 123 30.30 -26.59 -6.79
N LEU A 124 29.32 -27.49 -6.85
CA LEU A 124 29.54 -28.89 -7.21
C LEU A 124 29.33 -29.07 -8.71
N ILE A 125 30.31 -29.68 -9.37
CA ILE A 125 30.31 -29.98 -10.79
C ILE A 125 30.21 -31.49 -10.99
N GLU A 126 29.13 -31.91 -11.63
CA GLU A 126 28.97 -33.25 -12.17
C GLU A 126 29.36 -33.29 -13.65
N PHE A 127 29.56 -34.50 -14.16
CA PHE A 127 29.99 -34.77 -15.52
C PHE A 127 29.00 -35.73 -16.17
N ILE A 128 28.37 -35.32 -17.27
CA ILE A 128 27.33 -36.12 -17.93
C ILE A 128 27.95 -37.45 -18.38
N GLY A 129 27.44 -38.57 -17.87
CA GLY A 129 27.99 -39.90 -18.14
C GLY A 129 29.42 -40.11 -17.60
N GLY A 130 29.86 -39.29 -16.64
CA GLY A 130 31.23 -39.27 -16.11
C GLY A 130 32.28 -38.80 -17.12
N ASP A 131 31.88 -38.14 -18.20
CA ASP A 131 32.77 -37.60 -19.22
C ASP A 131 33.38 -36.26 -18.77
N PRO A 132 34.72 -36.16 -18.56
CA PRO A 132 35.39 -34.93 -18.13
C PRO A 132 35.12 -33.71 -19.03
N ASP A 133 34.76 -33.94 -20.31
CA ASP A 133 34.49 -32.89 -21.28
C ASP A 133 33.08 -32.28 -21.17
N LEU A 134 32.19 -32.88 -20.36
CA LEU A 134 30.76 -32.51 -20.26
C LEU A 134 30.35 -32.07 -18.84
N PRO A 135 30.96 -31.00 -18.29
CA PRO A 135 30.64 -30.51 -16.94
C PRO A 135 29.26 -29.83 -16.86
N VAL A 136 28.59 -30.03 -15.72
CA VAL A 136 27.35 -29.35 -15.31
C VAL A 136 27.43 -29.02 -13.83
N CYS A 137 27.17 -27.76 -13.47
CA CYS A 137 27.06 -27.31 -12.09
C CYS A 137 25.71 -27.76 -11.51
N THR A 138 25.71 -28.57 -10.47
CA THR A 138 24.48 -29.17 -9.90
C THR A 138 24.08 -28.58 -8.55
N ALA A 139 25.01 -27.98 -7.80
CA ALA A 139 24.71 -27.38 -6.50
C ALA A 139 25.71 -26.28 -6.11
N GLN A 140 25.35 -25.51 -5.08
CA GLN A 140 26.21 -24.57 -4.36
C GLN A 140 26.38 -25.05 -2.93
N VAL A 141 27.58 -24.86 -2.36
CA VAL A 141 27.86 -25.28 -0.99
C VAL A 141 28.44 -24.13 -0.17
N HIS A 142 28.13 -24.13 1.13
CA HIS A 142 28.74 -23.23 2.09
C HIS A 142 30.12 -23.72 2.51
N ASN A 143 31.03 -22.78 2.78
CA ASN A 143 32.37 -23.05 3.29
C ASN A 143 32.85 -21.86 4.14
N GLN A 144 34.09 -21.92 4.65
CA GLN A 144 34.66 -20.86 5.50
C GLN A 144 34.70 -19.47 4.86
N PHE A 145 34.64 -19.37 3.53
CA PHE A 145 34.61 -18.11 2.78
C PHE A 145 33.18 -17.73 2.32
N ASN A 146 32.23 -18.67 2.37
CA ASN A 146 30.85 -18.54 1.93
C ASN A 146 29.93 -19.09 3.02
N MET A 147 29.89 -18.41 4.17
CA MET A 147 29.08 -18.83 5.32
C MET A 147 27.56 -18.86 5.00
N PRO A 148 26.77 -19.65 5.74
CA PRO A 148 25.30 -19.65 5.63
C PRO A 148 24.67 -18.27 5.82
N ALA A 149 23.44 -18.11 5.34
CA ALA A 149 22.69 -16.85 5.38
C ALA A 149 22.44 -16.30 6.81
N TRP A 150 22.36 -17.20 7.79
CA TRP A 150 22.22 -16.88 9.21
C TRP A 150 23.28 -17.64 10.01
N ARG A 151 23.63 -17.09 11.18
CA ARG A 151 24.67 -17.63 12.04
C ARG A 151 24.20 -18.96 12.66
N LEU A 152 24.85 -20.05 12.25
CA LEU A 152 24.64 -21.38 12.81
C LEU A 152 25.75 -21.70 13.83
N PRO A 153 25.42 -22.45 14.90
CA PRO A 153 24.14 -23.13 15.16
C PRO A 153 23.05 -22.28 15.84
N GLU A 154 23.32 -21.02 16.18
CA GLU A 154 22.44 -20.19 17.01
C GLU A 154 21.07 -19.92 16.37
N GLN A 155 21.01 -19.82 15.03
CA GLN A 155 19.80 -19.51 14.27
C GLN A 155 19.25 -20.74 13.52
N LEU A 156 19.32 -21.92 14.14
CA LEU A 156 18.91 -23.19 13.53
C LEU A 156 17.43 -23.25 13.11
N ALA A 157 16.58 -22.44 13.74
CA ALA A 157 15.14 -22.38 13.44
C ALA A 157 14.81 -21.48 12.23
N LEU A 158 15.78 -20.73 11.72
CA LEU A 158 15.59 -19.87 10.55
C LEU A 158 15.85 -20.64 9.27
N SER A 159 14.90 -20.56 8.34
CA SER A 159 15.02 -21.08 7.00
C SER A 159 14.48 -20.09 5.97
N GLY A 160 14.81 -20.32 4.69
CA GLY A 160 14.31 -19.52 3.58
C GLY A 160 15.40 -18.98 2.66
N PHE A 161 15.14 -17.83 2.04
CA PHE A 161 16.00 -17.23 1.02
C PHE A 161 16.54 -15.89 1.51
N ARG A 162 17.85 -15.71 1.45
CA ARG A 162 18.49 -14.40 1.62
C ARG A 162 19.33 -14.09 0.38
N SER A 163 18.87 -13.11 -0.38
CA SER A 163 19.64 -12.54 -1.49
C SER A 163 20.59 -11.47 -0.97
N ARG A 164 21.42 -10.93 -1.86
CA ARG A 164 22.27 -9.78 -1.56
C ARG A 164 22.33 -8.83 -2.75
N GLU A 165 22.31 -7.53 -2.49
CA GLU A 165 22.48 -6.48 -3.48
C GLU A 165 23.77 -6.71 -4.29
N LEU A 166 23.68 -6.47 -5.59
CA LEU A 166 24.82 -6.54 -6.51
C LEU A 166 25.51 -5.18 -6.51
N LEU A 167 26.73 -5.14 -5.98
CA LEU A 167 27.55 -3.93 -5.97
C LEU A 167 28.58 -3.96 -7.13
N PRO A 168 28.91 -2.81 -7.73
CA PRO A 168 29.78 -2.74 -8.92
C PRO A 168 31.22 -3.24 -8.72
N SER A 169 31.72 -3.34 -7.49
CA SER A 169 33.12 -3.68 -7.19
C SER A 169 33.29 -4.80 -6.16
N ASP A 170 32.19 -5.37 -5.67
CA ASP A 170 32.18 -6.34 -4.58
C ASP A 170 31.49 -7.62 -5.03
N GLY A 171 32.29 -8.56 -5.55
CA GLY A 171 31.78 -9.79 -6.16
C GLY A 171 30.92 -10.61 -5.21
N ASN A 172 31.58 -11.35 -4.29
CA ASN A 172 30.90 -12.08 -3.22
C ASN A 172 31.04 -11.45 -1.81
N SER A 173 31.46 -10.19 -1.69
CA SER A 173 31.76 -9.54 -0.40
C SER A 173 30.54 -9.38 0.52
N ALA A 174 30.67 -9.75 1.80
CA ALA A 174 29.60 -9.64 2.80
C ALA A 174 29.27 -8.18 3.16
N GLY A 175 28.06 -7.93 3.68
CA GLY A 175 27.72 -6.66 4.34
C GLY A 175 26.89 -5.64 3.54
N SER A 176 26.43 -5.97 2.32
CA SER A 176 25.49 -5.11 1.58
C SER A 176 24.03 -5.46 1.88
N ARG A 177 23.11 -4.60 1.38
CA ARG A 177 21.65 -4.77 1.51
C ARG A 177 21.19 -6.10 0.91
N SER A 178 20.01 -6.54 1.31
CA SER A 178 19.49 -7.86 1.01
C SER A 178 17.96 -7.85 0.88
N ASN A 179 17.43 -8.81 0.12
CA ASN A 179 16.02 -9.19 0.19
C ASN A 179 15.93 -10.59 0.77
N HIS A 180 14.93 -10.83 1.62
CA HIS A 180 14.83 -12.04 2.41
C HIS A 180 13.39 -12.52 2.45
N LEU A 181 13.21 -13.83 2.29
CA LEU A 181 12.03 -14.56 2.69
C LEU A 181 12.45 -15.50 3.82
N ILE A 182 11.93 -15.27 5.01
CA ILE A 182 12.28 -16.03 6.22
C ILE A 182 11.05 -16.80 6.68
N LEU A 183 11.28 -18.07 7.02
CA LEU A 183 10.39 -18.93 7.81
C LEU A 183 11.13 -19.25 9.10
N ASP A 184 10.53 -18.88 10.22
CA ASP A 184 11.08 -19.08 11.55
C ASP A 184 10.23 -20.09 12.30
N ASP A 185 10.78 -21.28 12.52
CA ASP A 185 10.11 -22.41 13.16
C ASP A 185 10.39 -22.48 14.66
N THR A 186 10.77 -21.37 15.29
CA THR A 186 10.96 -21.31 16.74
C THR A 186 9.67 -21.75 17.44
N ASN A 187 9.76 -22.78 18.28
CA ASN A 187 8.61 -23.40 18.93
C ASN A 187 7.73 -22.38 19.67
N GLY A 188 6.43 -22.35 19.35
CA GLY A 188 5.47 -21.40 19.92
C GLY A 188 5.62 -19.94 19.45
N GLN A 189 6.57 -19.65 18.56
CA GLN A 189 6.93 -18.31 18.11
C GLN A 189 7.16 -18.27 16.59
N ILE A 190 6.32 -19.00 15.85
CA ILE A 190 6.43 -19.09 14.39
C ILE A 190 6.24 -17.73 13.73
N GLN A 191 7.06 -17.44 12.73
CA GLN A 191 7.03 -16.19 11.98
C GLN A 191 7.34 -16.42 10.50
N THR A 192 6.66 -15.67 9.65
CA THR A 192 7.04 -15.50 8.24
C THR A 192 7.37 -14.04 7.98
N GLN A 193 8.46 -13.77 7.28
CA GLN A 193 8.85 -12.41 6.91
C GLN A 193 9.29 -12.34 5.45
N LEU A 194 8.68 -11.43 4.69
CA LEU A 194 9.16 -10.99 3.38
C LEU A 194 9.68 -9.56 3.53
N LYS A 195 10.96 -9.35 3.25
CA LYS A 195 11.64 -8.09 3.54
C LYS A 195 12.58 -7.67 2.41
N SER A 196 12.61 -6.38 2.16
CA SER A 196 13.68 -5.68 1.45
C SER A 196 14.37 -4.71 2.41
N ASP A 197 15.71 -4.69 2.39
CA ASP A 197 16.47 -3.65 3.10
C ASP A 197 16.30 -2.28 2.43
N HIS A 198 15.78 -2.21 1.19
CA HIS A 198 15.40 -0.95 0.55
C HIS A 198 14.16 -0.37 1.26
N ASP A 199 14.31 0.84 1.80
CA ASP A 199 13.32 1.54 2.63
C ASP A 199 12.75 0.67 3.77
N HIS A 200 13.51 -0.32 4.22
CA HIS A 200 13.06 -1.37 5.15
C HIS A 200 11.63 -1.88 4.90
N SER A 201 11.28 -2.07 3.63
CA SER A 201 9.94 -2.47 3.22
C SER A 201 9.70 -3.95 3.55
N GLN A 202 8.67 -4.27 4.35
CA GLN A 202 8.42 -5.64 4.79
C GLN A 202 6.97 -5.97 5.08
N LEU A 203 6.63 -7.25 4.89
CA LEU A 203 5.46 -7.94 5.42
C LEU A 203 5.93 -8.98 6.44
N SER A 204 5.50 -8.85 7.69
CA SER A 204 5.79 -9.81 8.76
C SER A 204 4.49 -10.40 9.32
N LEU A 205 4.43 -11.72 9.52
CA LEU A 205 3.26 -12.47 9.96
C LEU A 205 3.61 -13.36 11.15
N GLY A 206 2.68 -13.54 12.10
CA GLY A 206 2.83 -14.45 13.24
C GLY A 206 3.44 -13.75 14.48
N HIS A 207 4.43 -14.39 15.10
CA HIS A 207 5.14 -13.87 16.27
C HIS A 207 6.32 -12.99 15.85
N ILE A 208 6.04 -11.72 15.55
CA ILE A 208 6.95 -10.79 14.89
C ILE A 208 8.14 -10.44 15.79
N THR A 209 9.31 -10.96 15.44
CA THR A 209 10.63 -10.58 15.92
C THR A 209 11.42 -9.90 14.82
N ARG A 210 12.37 -9.07 15.20
CA ARG A 210 13.29 -8.43 14.26
C ARG A 210 14.31 -9.44 13.75
N VAL A 211 14.43 -9.57 12.42
CA VAL A 211 15.43 -10.39 11.73
C VAL A 211 16.02 -9.58 10.57
N GLU A 212 17.07 -8.79 10.84
CA GLU A 212 17.63 -7.82 9.86
C GLU A 212 18.89 -8.33 9.17
N ASP A 213 19.71 -9.09 9.89
CA ASP A 213 21.06 -9.44 9.48
C ASP A 213 21.36 -10.91 9.75
N VAL A 214 22.60 -11.30 9.52
CA VAL A 214 23.06 -12.68 9.69
C VAL A 214 23.02 -13.14 11.16
N LEU A 215 22.86 -12.22 12.13
CA LEU A 215 22.71 -12.57 13.55
C LEU A 215 21.36 -13.25 13.83
N GLY A 216 20.37 -13.07 12.95
CA GLY A 216 19.05 -13.69 13.05
C GLY A 216 18.11 -12.97 14.02
N ARG A 217 17.38 -13.74 14.84
CA ARG A 217 16.36 -13.24 15.78
C ARG A 217 16.94 -12.21 16.75
N LYS A 218 16.24 -11.08 16.89
CA LYS A 218 16.51 -10.00 17.85
C LYS A 218 15.29 -9.76 18.74
N ASP A 219 14.92 -8.50 18.96
CA ASP A 219 13.80 -8.08 19.81
C ASP A 219 12.44 -8.48 19.24
N PHE A 220 11.53 -8.84 20.15
CA PHE A 220 10.11 -9.06 19.85
C PHE A 220 9.39 -7.73 19.62
N ARG A 221 8.56 -7.66 18.58
CA ARG A 221 7.89 -6.45 18.10
C ARG A 221 6.35 -6.54 18.10
N GLY A 222 5.78 -7.72 18.30
CA GLY A 222 4.33 -7.91 18.40
C GLY A 222 3.82 -9.21 17.77
N GLN A 223 2.50 -9.36 17.73
CA GLN A 223 1.82 -10.51 17.13
C GLN A 223 0.78 -10.04 16.11
N GLY A 224 0.56 -10.85 15.06
CA GLY A 224 -0.42 -10.57 14.01
C GLY A 224 0.25 -10.36 12.66
N PHE A 225 -0.02 -9.23 12.00
CA PHE A 225 0.65 -8.84 10.77
C PHE A 225 1.18 -7.40 10.86
N GLU A 226 2.33 -7.14 10.25
CA GLU A 226 2.89 -5.81 10.04
C GLU A 226 3.21 -5.64 8.56
N LEU A 227 2.58 -4.66 7.91
CA LEU A 227 3.01 -4.12 6.63
C LEU A 227 3.64 -2.75 6.88
N ARG A 228 4.94 -2.61 6.64
CA ARG A 228 5.65 -1.34 6.86
C ARG A 228 6.64 -1.01 5.75
N THR A 229 6.97 0.27 5.64
CA THR A 229 8.05 0.81 4.81
C THR A 229 8.43 2.20 5.33
N ASP A 230 9.69 2.59 5.14
CA ASP A 230 10.17 3.97 5.30
C ASP A 230 9.87 4.81 4.03
N GLY A 231 9.44 4.16 2.95
CA GLY A 231 9.06 4.76 1.67
C GLY A 231 7.56 4.98 1.52
N HIS A 232 7.08 4.94 0.27
CA HIS A 232 5.66 5.13 -0.03
C HIS A 232 4.84 3.84 0.16
N GLY A 233 3.70 3.94 0.86
CA GLY A 233 2.72 2.87 0.99
C GLY A 233 1.45 3.15 0.19
N ALA A 234 0.90 2.13 -0.48
CA ALA A 234 -0.40 2.22 -1.14
C ALA A 234 -1.16 0.90 -1.00
N ILE A 235 -2.43 0.99 -0.59
CA ILE A 235 -3.40 -0.13 -0.61
C ILE A 235 -4.46 0.24 -1.64
N ARG A 236 -4.58 -0.56 -2.70
CA ARG A 236 -5.52 -0.32 -3.81
C ARG A 236 -6.35 -1.57 -4.06
N SER A 237 -7.67 -1.39 -4.17
CA SER A 237 -8.60 -2.45 -4.55
C SER A 237 -9.65 -1.88 -5.49
N GLU A 238 -9.74 -2.44 -6.69
CA GLU A 238 -10.67 -2.01 -7.74
C GLU A 238 -12.13 -2.36 -7.43
N LYS A 239 -12.36 -3.38 -6.60
CA LYS A 239 -13.71 -3.89 -6.29
C LYS A 239 -14.23 -3.45 -4.92
N GLY A 240 -13.50 -2.60 -4.21
CA GLY A 240 -13.84 -2.14 -2.85
C GLY A 240 -12.82 -2.61 -1.81
N LEU A 241 -12.79 -1.92 -0.66
CA LEU A 241 -11.79 -2.13 0.39
C LEU A 241 -12.46 -2.10 1.77
N LEU A 242 -12.44 -3.25 2.47
CA LEU A 242 -12.85 -3.35 3.86
C LEU A 242 -11.62 -3.28 4.77
N ILE A 243 -11.61 -2.32 5.70
CA ILE A 243 -10.63 -2.26 6.79
C ILE A 243 -11.42 -2.39 8.10
N THR A 244 -11.24 -3.52 8.78
CA THR A 244 -12.09 -3.87 9.92
C THR A 244 -11.31 -4.48 11.08
N THR A 245 -11.83 -4.28 12.28
CA THR A 245 -11.42 -4.99 13.51
C THR A 245 -12.46 -6.03 13.95
N GLN A 246 -13.45 -6.31 13.10
CA GLN A 246 -14.41 -7.38 13.31
C GLN A 246 -13.73 -8.73 13.17
N ALA A 247 -13.96 -9.62 14.14
CA ALA A 247 -13.34 -10.92 14.16
C ALA A 247 -13.94 -11.85 13.09
N ARG A 248 -13.06 -12.61 12.44
CA ARG A 248 -13.36 -13.82 11.68
C ARG A 248 -12.37 -14.88 12.15
N GLU A 249 -12.71 -15.55 13.24
CA GLU A 249 -11.81 -16.52 13.88
C GLU A 249 -11.38 -17.58 12.87
N GLN A 250 -10.07 -17.83 12.78
CA GLN A 250 -9.49 -18.79 11.83
C GLN A 250 -9.88 -18.52 10.36
N ALA A 251 -10.15 -17.26 10.01
CA ALA A 251 -10.66 -16.87 8.70
C ALA A 251 -11.96 -17.63 8.31
N ALA A 252 -12.80 -17.93 9.30
CA ALA A 252 -14.15 -18.45 9.05
C ALA A 252 -14.99 -17.39 8.33
N ASN A 253 -15.57 -17.76 7.18
CA ASN A 253 -16.26 -16.92 6.18
C ASN A 253 -15.34 -16.26 5.14
N HIS A 254 -15.96 -15.62 4.13
CA HIS A 254 -15.25 -14.96 3.04
C HIS A 254 -14.61 -13.63 3.50
N ILE A 255 -13.58 -13.19 2.77
CA ILE A 255 -12.70 -12.06 3.11
C ILE A 255 -13.41 -10.70 3.27
N THR A 256 -14.62 -10.56 2.73
CA THR A 256 -15.46 -9.36 2.73
C THR A 256 -16.74 -9.53 3.56
N ASP A 257 -16.83 -10.57 4.40
CA ASP A 257 -18.00 -10.76 5.26
C ASP A 257 -18.10 -9.61 6.27
N MET A 258 -19.24 -8.92 6.27
CA MET A 258 -19.45 -7.69 7.05
C MET A 258 -20.89 -7.45 7.49
N ALA A 259 -21.68 -8.52 7.71
CA ALA A 259 -23.11 -8.43 8.05
C ALA A 259 -23.40 -7.42 9.18
N GLU A 260 -22.62 -7.44 10.25
CA GLU A 260 -22.77 -6.55 11.41
C GLU A 260 -22.48 -5.08 11.05
N THR A 261 -21.63 -4.85 10.05
CA THR A 261 -21.34 -3.49 9.54
C THR A 261 -22.50 -2.99 8.70
N THR A 262 -23.06 -3.82 7.82
CA THR A 262 -24.23 -3.43 7.02
C THR A 262 -25.45 -3.17 7.87
N ASP A 263 -25.66 -3.93 8.95
CA ASP A 263 -26.78 -3.70 9.87
C ASP A 263 -26.63 -2.36 10.61
N ARG A 264 -25.43 -2.01 11.08
CA ARG A 264 -25.15 -0.68 11.67
C ARG A 264 -25.34 0.46 10.68
N LEU A 265 -24.99 0.27 9.42
CA LEU A 265 -25.21 1.25 8.37
C LEU A 265 -26.71 1.42 8.07
N ASP A 266 -27.48 0.33 8.08
CA ASP A 266 -28.94 0.36 7.91
C ASP A 266 -29.61 1.09 9.09
N GLU A 267 -29.19 0.84 10.33
CA GLU A 267 -29.66 1.59 11.52
C GLU A 267 -29.37 3.09 11.43
N ALA A 268 -28.17 3.47 10.95
CA ALA A 268 -27.82 4.87 10.74
C ALA A 268 -28.69 5.53 9.65
N GLN A 269 -29.00 4.80 8.59
CA GLN A 269 -29.92 5.26 7.54
C GLN A 269 -31.34 5.48 8.08
N ASP A 270 -31.84 4.56 8.90
CA ASP A 270 -33.16 4.66 9.53
C ASP A 270 -33.26 5.88 10.46
N LEU A 271 -32.17 6.22 11.17
CA LEU A 271 -32.10 7.40 12.03
C LEU A 271 -32.22 8.69 11.21
N HIS A 272 -31.51 8.78 10.07
CA HIS A 272 -31.64 9.90 9.13
C HIS A 272 -33.07 10.03 8.60
N GLU A 273 -33.66 8.92 8.15
CA GLU A 273 -35.01 8.91 7.60
C GLU A 273 -36.06 9.33 8.63
N THR A 274 -35.93 8.86 9.87
CA THR A 274 -36.89 9.16 10.94
C THR A 274 -36.88 10.64 11.30
N TYR A 275 -35.71 11.23 11.54
CA TYR A 275 -35.63 12.65 11.91
C TYR A 275 -35.93 13.60 10.75
N ALA A 276 -35.63 13.21 9.50
CA ALA A 276 -36.04 13.96 8.32
C ALA A 276 -37.57 14.07 8.24
N LYS A 277 -38.30 12.97 8.46
CA LYS A 277 -39.78 12.98 8.48
C LYS A 277 -40.33 13.92 9.56
N VAL A 278 -39.75 13.91 10.76
CA VAL A 278 -40.20 14.80 11.85
C VAL A 278 -39.87 16.27 11.53
N ALA A 279 -38.69 16.56 10.99
CA ALA A 279 -38.32 17.91 10.58
C ALA A 279 -39.23 18.47 9.48
N GLN A 280 -39.69 17.63 8.55
CA GLN A 280 -40.66 17.98 7.50
C GLN A 280 -42.03 18.31 8.08
N ILE A 281 -42.54 17.52 9.04
CA ILE A 281 -43.80 17.80 9.75
C ILE A 281 -43.74 19.18 10.43
N CYS A 282 -42.59 19.52 11.01
CA CYS A 282 -42.36 20.81 11.64
C CYS A 282 -41.98 21.94 10.66
N LYS A 283 -42.00 21.70 9.34
CA LYS A 283 -41.62 22.64 8.27
C LYS A 283 -40.19 23.18 8.38
N ALA A 284 -39.32 22.52 9.15
CA ALA A 284 -37.90 22.86 9.23
C ALA A 284 -37.14 22.39 7.98
N GLN A 285 -37.67 21.38 7.28
CA GLN A 285 -37.13 20.84 6.04
C GLN A 285 -38.23 20.69 4.98
N ILE A 286 -37.82 20.70 3.72
CA ILE A 286 -38.65 20.50 2.54
C ILE A 286 -38.95 19.01 2.39
N VAL A 287 -40.19 18.71 2.00
CA VAL A 287 -40.67 17.34 1.76
C VAL A 287 -39.92 16.75 0.57
N ASP A 288 -39.41 15.52 0.75
CA ASP A 288 -38.69 14.71 -0.26
C ASP A 288 -37.42 15.33 -0.88
N ASP A 289 -36.90 16.40 -0.28
CA ASP A 289 -35.62 17.01 -0.63
C ASP A 289 -34.66 16.87 0.57
N ASP A 290 -33.86 17.87 0.92
CA ASP A 290 -33.09 18.01 2.18
C ASP A 290 -32.55 16.67 2.76
N GLN A 291 -32.79 16.37 4.04
CA GLN A 291 -32.25 15.19 4.72
C GLN A 291 -32.92 13.89 4.27
N LYS A 292 -34.11 13.95 3.66
CA LYS A 292 -34.83 12.77 3.17
C LYS A 292 -34.19 12.24 1.88
N ALA A 293 -33.76 13.13 0.98
CA ALA A 293 -32.97 12.78 -0.19
C ALA A 293 -31.63 12.15 0.22
N ILE A 294 -30.94 12.75 1.20
CA ILE A 294 -29.69 12.19 1.77
C ILE A 294 -29.90 10.78 2.33
N ALA A 295 -30.99 10.54 3.07
CA ALA A 295 -31.33 9.20 3.58
C ALA A 295 -31.50 8.18 2.43
N GLY A 296 -32.07 8.60 1.30
CA GLY A 296 -32.19 7.78 0.09
C GLY A 296 -30.84 7.44 -0.56
N LEU A 297 -29.90 8.40 -0.58
CA LEU A 297 -28.54 8.18 -1.07
C LEU A 297 -27.77 7.19 -0.17
N ILE A 298 -27.86 7.35 1.15
CA ILE A 298 -27.25 6.42 2.12
C ILE A 298 -27.83 5.01 1.92
N LYS A 299 -29.15 4.88 1.75
CA LYS A 299 -29.79 3.57 1.49
C LYS A 299 -29.25 2.88 0.25
N LYS A 300 -29.05 3.64 -0.83
CA LYS A 300 -28.44 3.13 -2.07
C LYS A 300 -26.99 2.69 -1.83
N GLN A 301 -26.21 3.50 -1.11
CA GLN A 301 -24.82 3.17 -0.75
C GLN A 301 -24.75 1.89 0.09
N ASN A 302 -25.57 1.74 1.14
CA ASN A 302 -25.63 0.55 1.97
C ASN A 302 -25.94 -0.70 1.14
N LYS A 303 -26.91 -0.62 0.22
CA LYS A 303 -27.23 -1.73 -0.70
C LYS A 303 -26.03 -2.10 -1.57
N GLN A 304 -25.28 -1.11 -2.05
CA GLN A 304 -24.08 -1.37 -2.85
C GLN A 304 -22.96 -2.02 -2.03
N ILE A 305 -22.77 -1.59 -0.78
CA ILE A 305 -21.81 -2.17 0.17
C ILE A 305 -22.20 -3.63 0.48
N LYS A 306 -23.48 -3.87 0.74
CA LYS A 306 -24.04 -5.19 1.11
C LYS A 306 -23.99 -6.20 -0.03
N GLY A 307 -23.96 -5.74 -1.28
CA GLY A 307 -23.93 -6.64 -2.43
C GLY A 307 -25.21 -7.43 -2.67
N ASP A 308 -25.29 -8.03 -3.85
CA ASP A 308 -26.39 -8.92 -4.27
C ASP A 308 -25.92 -10.28 -4.82
N GLY A 309 -24.60 -10.49 -4.92
CA GLY A 309 -24.01 -11.77 -5.31
C GLY A 309 -24.08 -12.84 -4.22
N PRO A 310 -23.67 -14.09 -4.52
CA PRO A 310 -23.71 -15.21 -3.57
C PRO A 310 -22.94 -14.95 -2.27
N LEU A 311 -21.83 -14.21 -2.37
CA LEU A 311 -20.99 -13.80 -1.25
C LEU A 311 -21.36 -12.42 -0.68
N LYS A 312 -22.38 -11.74 -1.21
CA LYS A 312 -22.80 -10.41 -0.71
C LYS A 312 -21.65 -9.39 -0.63
N GLU A 313 -20.82 -9.36 -1.66
CA GLU A 313 -19.68 -8.44 -1.75
C GLU A 313 -20.08 -7.12 -2.42
N PHE A 314 -19.27 -6.09 -2.22
CA PHE A 314 -19.41 -4.78 -2.85
C PHE A 314 -19.79 -4.86 -4.35
N THR A 315 -20.85 -4.17 -4.76
CA THR A 315 -21.23 -4.03 -6.18
C THR A 315 -20.58 -2.81 -6.84
N THR A 316 -20.06 -1.88 -6.04
CA THR A 316 -19.30 -0.70 -6.48
C THR A 316 -18.11 -0.49 -5.53
N PRO A 317 -17.02 0.17 -5.96
CA PRO A 317 -15.77 0.25 -5.20
C PRO A 317 -15.84 1.18 -3.98
N HIS A 318 -16.52 0.73 -2.93
CA HIS A 318 -16.59 1.43 -1.64
C HIS A 318 -15.37 1.12 -0.78
N MET A 319 -14.90 2.10 -0.02
CA MET A 319 -14.00 1.88 1.12
C MET A 319 -14.83 1.93 2.40
N VAL A 320 -14.76 0.89 3.23
CA VAL A 320 -15.49 0.79 4.50
C VAL A 320 -14.50 0.62 5.64
N LEU A 321 -14.56 1.53 6.62
CA LEU A 321 -13.86 1.44 7.89
C LEU A 321 -14.84 0.99 8.97
N SER A 322 -14.58 -0.13 9.65
CA SER A 322 -15.51 -0.70 10.63
C SER A 322 -14.81 -1.20 11.90
N SER A 323 -15.43 -0.96 13.05
CA SER A 323 -14.99 -1.50 14.33
C SER A 323 -16.19 -1.79 15.24
N PRO A 324 -16.18 -2.88 16.01
CA PRO A 324 -17.21 -3.12 17.02
C PRO A 324 -17.12 -2.16 18.23
N VAL A 325 -15.98 -1.49 18.44
CA VAL A 325 -15.72 -0.69 19.66
C VAL A 325 -15.62 0.80 19.37
N GLY A 326 -14.86 1.19 18.35
CA GLY A 326 -14.68 2.61 18.02
C GLY A 326 -13.65 2.86 16.94
N ILE A 327 -13.70 4.06 16.36
CA ILE A 327 -12.77 4.53 15.33
C ILE A 327 -12.24 5.89 15.79
N ALA A 328 -10.92 6.07 15.75
CA ALA A 328 -10.26 7.32 16.09
C ALA A 328 -9.42 7.80 14.90
N THR A 329 -9.54 9.10 14.59
CA THR A 329 -8.74 9.77 13.55
C THR A 329 -8.08 10.98 14.20
N THR A 330 -6.76 11.11 14.07
CA THR A 330 -5.99 12.17 14.72
C THR A 330 -4.80 12.60 13.87
N THR A 331 -4.43 13.88 13.98
CA THR A 331 -3.24 14.48 13.37
C THR A 331 -2.87 15.73 14.18
N PRO A 332 -1.57 16.03 14.36
CA PRO A 332 -1.17 17.30 14.99
C PRO A 332 -1.43 18.52 14.11
N LEU A 333 -1.73 18.32 12.82
CA LEU A 333 -1.98 19.39 11.85
C LEU A 333 -3.45 19.37 11.43
N THR A 334 -3.72 19.27 10.13
CA THR A 334 -5.06 19.43 9.56
C THR A 334 -5.67 18.09 9.16
N THR A 335 -6.93 17.87 9.51
CA THR A 335 -7.78 16.84 8.90
C THR A 335 -8.73 17.52 7.90
N HIS A 336 -8.81 16.97 6.68
CA HIS A 336 -9.74 17.44 5.64
C HIS A 336 -10.67 16.29 5.23
N ILE A 337 -11.98 16.53 5.30
CA ILE A 337 -13.02 15.66 4.74
C ILE A 337 -13.69 16.42 3.60
N SER A 338 -13.77 15.83 2.41
CA SER A 338 -14.37 16.44 1.22
C SER A 338 -15.24 15.40 0.51
N SER A 339 -16.44 15.81 0.11
CA SER A 339 -17.32 15.04 -0.77
C SER A 339 -17.67 15.90 -1.98
N GLY A 340 -17.84 15.29 -3.15
CA GLY A 340 -18.37 15.98 -4.33
C GLY A 340 -19.89 16.15 -4.29
N GLU A 341 -20.55 15.36 -3.44
CA GLU A 341 -21.98 15.42 -3.16
C GLU A 341 -22.15 15.72 -1.66
N ASP A 342 -22.78 14.82 -0.90
CA ASP A 342 -23.14 15.06 0.51
C ASP A 342 -22.12 14.52 1.52
N ILE A 343 -22.12 15.11 2.72
CA ILE A 343 -21.50 14.54 3.94
C ILE A 343 -22.62 14.30 4.95
N ALA A 344 -22.84 13.04 5.31
CA ALA A 344 -23.76 12.65 6.37
C ALA A 344 -23.01 12.23 7.63
N LEU A 345 -23.35 12.84 8.78
CA LEU A 345 -22.81 12.48 10.10
C LEU A 345 -23.95 12.00 10.99
N THR A 346 -23.87 10.75 11.43
CA THR A 346 -24.93 10.10 12.21
C THR A 346 -24.40 9.68 13.58
N SER A 347 -25.16 9.96 14.64
CA SER A 347 -24.91 9.44 15.99
C SER A 347 -26.22 9.13 16.67
N HIS A 348 -26.34 7.93 17.25
CA HIS A 348 -27.52 7.53 18.04
C HIS A 348 -27.62 8.26 19.38
N LYS A 349 -26.53 8.88 19.83
CA LYS A 349 -26.48 9.66 21.07
C LYS A 349 -26.24 11.13 20.74
N ASN A 350 -25.02 11.61 20.93
CA ASN A 350 -24.67 13.01 20.77
C ASN A 350 -23.74 13.19 19.57
N LEU A 351 -23.90 14.28 18.85
CA LEU A 351 -22.87 14.87 18.00
C LEU A 351 -22.29 16.08 18.76
N SER A 352 -20.97 16.12 18.91
CA SER A 352 -20.28 17.21 19.62
C SER A 352 -19.21 17.81 18.74
N PHE A 353 -19.19 19.13 18.67
CA PHE A 353 -18.18 19.91 17.97
C PHE A 353 -17.50 20.83 18.96
N VAL A 354 -16.17 20.84 18.96
CA VAL A 354 -15.36 21.72 19.80
C VAL A 354 -14.27 22.33 18.93
N SER A 355 -14.07 23.64 19.05
CA SER A 355 -12.98 24.38 18.41
C SER A 355 -12.23 25.17 19.46
N GLY A 356 -10.90 25.13 19.42
CA GLY A 356 -10.05 25.94 20.30
C GLY A 356 -10.04 27.43 19.94
N LYS A 357 -10.60 27.81 18.78
CA LYS A 357 -10.75 29.19 18.34
C LYS A 357 -12.15 29.42 17.81
N ASN A 358 -12.31 29.42 16.49
CA ASN A 358 -13.56 29.77 15.82
C ASN A 358 -14.24 28.53 15.25
N TRP A 359 -15.56 28.55 15.19
CA TRP A 359 -16.36 27.63 14.38
C TRP A 359 -17.03 28.43 13.27
N PHE A 360 -16.77 28.06 12.02
CA PHE A 360 -17.28 28.75 10.85
C PHE A 360 -18.23 27.85 10.07
N ALA A 361 -19.35 28.40 9.64
CA ALA A 361 -20.28 27.76 8.72
C ALA A 361 -20.61 28.74 7.59
N SER A 362 -20.35 28.37 6.35
CA SER A 362 -20.68 29.15 5.16
C SER A 362 -21.46 28.25 4.21
N VAL A 363 -22.72 28.59 3.95
CA VAL A 363 -23.66 27.75 3.20
C VAL A 363 -24.26 28.58 2.07
N ALA A 364 -24.33 28.01 0.87
CA ALA A 364 -24.79 28.72 -0.33
C ALA A 364 -26.29 29.00 -0.31
N GLU A 365 -27.10 28.04 0.16
CA GLU A 365 -28.56 28.14 0.09
C GLU A 365 -29.20 28.38 1.47
N ARG A 366 -29.08 27.44 2.40
CA ARG A 366 -29.81 27.49 3.67
C ARG A 366 -29.11 26.74 4.80
N ILE A 367 -29.13 27.34 5.99
CA ILE A 367 -28.90 26.63 7.26
C ILE A 367 -30.27 26.31 7.86
N SER A 368 -30.54 25.02 8.14
CA SER A 368 -31.73 24.57 8.86
C SER A 368 -31.32 23.77 10.10
N LEU A 369 -31.80 24.21 11.27
CA LEU A 369 -31.54 23.57 12.56
C LEU A 369 -32.86 23.18 13.21
N PHE A 370 -33.03 21.89 13.48
CA PHE A 370 -34.26 21.33 14.04
C PHE A 370 -33.97 20.57 15.34
N VAL A 371 -34.79 20.80 16.37
CA VAL A 371 -34.76 20.06 17.64
C VAL A 371 -36.16 19.57 17.98
N HIS A 372 -36.32 18.26 18.19
CA HIS A 372 -37.63 17.66 18.42
C HIS A 372 -38.16 17.81 19.86
N LYS A 373 -37.29 17.75 20.88
CA LYS A 373 -37.73 17.64 22.30
C LYS A 373 -37.22 18.73 23.23
N ALA A 374 -35.90 18.80 23.44
CA ALA A 374 -35.31 19.57 24.55
C ALA A 374 -35.13 21.08 24.28
N GLY A 375 -35.57 21.57 23.12
CA GLY A 375 -35.42 22.97 22.71
C GLY A 375 -34.01 23.35 22.23
N MET A 376 -33.85 24.60 21.81
CA MET A 376 -32.61 25.16 21.28
C MET A 376 -32.04 26.19 22.25
N LYS A 377 -30.71 26.22 22.37
CA LYS A 377 -29.96 27.13 23.24
C LYS A 377 -28.86 27.81 22.42
N LEU A 378 -28.85 29.14 22.39
CA LEU A 378 -27.81 29.95 21.75
C LEU A 378 -27.31 30.98 22.77
N PHE A 379 -26.07 30.83 23.20
CA PHE A 379 -25.46 31.69 24.22
C PHE A 379 -24.11 32.21 23.72
N ALA A 380 -23.83 33.48 24.02
CA ALA A 380 -22.49 34.03 24.03
C ALA A 380 -22.18 34.40 25.48
N SER A 381 -21.17 33.78 26.08
CA SER A 381 -20.75 34.12 27.45
C SER A 381 -20.17 35.54 27.52
N GLU A 382 -19.45 35.92 26.47
CA GLU A 382 -18.90 37.25 26.26
C GLU A 382 -19.07 37.61 24.78
N GLY A 383 -19.09 38.91 24.49
CA GLY A 383 -19.27 39.41 23.14
C GLY A 383 -20.74 39.43 22.69
N LYS A 384 -20.98 40.05 21.54
CA LYS A 384 -22.34 40.27 21.00
C LYS A 384 -22.88 39.03 20.30
N ILE A 385 -24.18 38.78 20.47
CA ILE A 385 -24.96 37.94 19.56
C ILE A 385 -25.56 38.85 18.49
N GLU A 386 -25.29 38.54 17.22
CA GLU A 386 -25.77 39.33 16.09
C GLU A 386 -26.55 38.43 15.12
N ILE A 387 -27.84 38.75 14.93
CA ILE A 387 -28.74 38.04 14.03
C ILE A 387 -29.27 39.06 13.01
N GLN A 388 -29.04 38.81 11.73
CA GLN A 388 -29.42 39.73 10.66
C GLN A 388 -30.01 38.97 9.47
N ALA A 389 -31.11 39.50 8.92
CA ALA A 389 -31.56 39.19 7.57
C ALA A 389 -31.28 40.41 6.67
N GLN A 390 -30.17 40.40 5.94
CA GLN A 390 -29.68 41.60 5.22
C GLN A 390 -30.60 42.04 4.07
N HIS A 391 -31.37 41.10 3.51
CA HIS A 391 -32.26 41.33 2.38
C HIS A 391 -33.65 40.69 2.56
N SER A 392 -34.00 40.26 3.77
CA SER A 392 -35.29 39.63 4.07
C SER A 392 -35.75 39.95 5.49
N ASN A 393 -36.84 39.34 5.95
CA ASN A 393 -37.34 39.46 7.31
C ASN A 393 -36.64 38.50 8.27
N VAL A 394 -36.59 38.90 9.55
CA VAL A 394 -36.38 37.99 10.67
C VAL A 394 -37.76 37.69 11.26
N GLU A 395 -38.11 36.41 11.39
CA GLU A 395 -39.37 35.95 11.98
C GLU A 395 -39.08 35.16 13.26
N ILE A 396 -39.70 35.58 14.37
CA ILE A 396 -39.60 34.92 15.68
C ILE A 396 -41.02 34.62 16.14
N LEU A 397 -41.34 33.34 16.27
CA LEU A 397 -42.66 32.86 16.67
C LEU A 397 -42.53 31.94 17.88
N ALA A 398 -43.40 32.12 18.87
CA ALA A 398 -43.55 31.22 20.00
C ALA A 398 -45.04 30.94 20.23
N GLN A 399 -45.40 29.67 20.47
CA GLN A 399 -46.78 29.30 20.82
C GLN A 399 -47.20 29.83 22.20
N LYS A 400 -46.23 30.15 23.06
CA LYS A 400 -46.45 30.66 24.41
C LYS A 400 -46.06 32.12 24.49
N VAL A 401 -44.91 32.42 25.07
CA VAL A 401 -44.46 33.78 25.36
C VAL A 401 -43.17 34.06 24.59
N ILE A 402 -43.05 35.29 24.09
CA ILE A 402 -41.79 35.88 23.65
C ILE A 402 -41.39 36.89 24.73
N GLU A 403 -40.23 36.68 25.36
CA GLU A 403 -39.66 37.59 26.35
C GLU A 403 -38.48 38.34 25.73
N LEU A 404 -38.53 39.68 25.75
CA LEU A 404 -37.45 40.56 25.32
C LEU A 404 -37.00 41.38 26.53
N LEU A 405 -35.90 40.98 27.13
CA LEU A 405 -35.40 41.53 28.40
C LEU A 405 -34.01 42.15 28.17
N SER A 406 -33.83 43.34 28.72
CA SER A 406 -32.52 43.98 28.90
C SER A 406 -32.43 44.38 30.36
N ASP A 407 -31.50 43.77 31.09
CA ASP A 407 -31.41 43.90 32.55
C ASP A 407 -30.74 45.22 32.97
N GLU A 408 -29.70 45.62 32.24
CA GLU A 408 -28.89 46.80 32.59
C GLU A 408 -29.19 48.02 31.71
N ASP A 409 -29.73 47.83 30.50
CA ASP A 409 -29.85 48.88 29.47
C ASP A 409 -31.19 48.77 28.71
N TRP A 410 -31.31 49.42 27.54
CA TRP A 410 -32.57 49.60 26.83
C TRP A 410 -32.93 48.44 25.90
N VAL A 411 -34.21 48.09 25.86
CA VAL A 411 -34.80 47.35 24.72
C VAL A 411 -35.12 48.35 23.60
N ARG A 412 -34.29 48.39 22.56
CA ARG A 412 -34.47 49.30 21.42
C ARG A 412 -35.19 48.61 20.26
N ILE A 413 -36.42 49.04 19.98
CA ILE A 413 -37.19 48.63 18.81
C ILE A 413 -37.25 49.81 17.85
N THR A 414 -36.75 49.65 16.62
CA THR A 414 -36.69 50.73 15.64
C THR A 414 -37.08 50.22 14.26
N GLY A 415 -37.97 50.93 13.59
CA GLY A 415 -38.35 50.66 12.20
C GLY A 415 -38.34 51.94 11.37
N LYS A 416 -37.67 51.91 10.21
CA LYS A 416 -37.59 53.08 9.31
C LYS A 416 -38.97 53.56 8.84
N LYS A 417 -39.90 52.63 8.56
CA LYS A 417 -41.28 52.94 8.17
C LYS A 417 -42.21 53.16 9.38
N GLY A 418 -41.85 52.62 10.54
CA GLY A 418 -42.64 52.69 11.76
C GLY A 418 -42.52 51.43 12.60
N VAL A 419 -43.14 51.46 13.78
CA VAL A 419 -43.26 50.34 14.72
C VAL A 419 -44.74 50.10 15.00
N MET A 420 -45.16 48.83 14.97
CA MET A 420 -46.54 48.41 15.26
C MET A 420 -46.49 47.34 16.34
N ILE A 421 -47.25 47.56 17.42
CA ILE A 421 -47.43 46.60 18.51
C ILE A 421 -48.92 46.31 18.61
N THR A 422 -49.32 45.05 18.46
CA THR A 422 -50.72 44.61 18.48
C THR A 422 -50.93 43.52 19.52
N GLY A 423 -52.11 43.52 20.15
CA GLY A 423 -52.49 42.50 21.12
C GLY A 423 -53.96 42.61 21.53
N GLY A 424 -54.68 41.48 21.53
CA GLY A 424 -56.07 41.42 22.01
C GLY A 424 -57.05 42.38 21.31
N GLY A 425 -56.80 42.73 20.04
CA GLY A 425 -57.60 43.72 19.29
C GLY A 425 -57.24 45.19 19.57
N SER A 426 -56.26 45.46 20.45
CA SER A 426 -55.70 46.79 20.68
C SER A 426 -54.34 46.94 19.99
N TYR A 427 -53.90 48.17 19.74
CA TYR A 427 -52.61 48.45 19.11
C TYR A 427 -52.00 49.80 19.50
N ILE A 428 -50.68 49.88 19.29
CA ILE A 428 -49.89 51.11 19.27
C ILE A 428 -49.14 51.15 17.95
N LYS A 429 -49.30 52.24 17.21
CA LYS A 429 -48.66 52.48 15.92
C LYS A 429 -47.86 53.77 15.99
N LEU A 430 -46.57 53.67 15.65
CA LEU A 430 -45.61 54.77 15.66
C LEU A 430 -45.09 54.95 14.23
N THR A 431 -45.45 56.05 13.55
CA THR A 431 -44.98 56.37 12.18
C THR A 431 -44.53 57.82 12.06
N ALA A 432 -44.04 58.21 10.89
CA ALA A 432 -43.72 59.61 10.58
C ALA A 432 -44.95 60.53 10.60
N ASP A 433 -46.15 59.97 10.41
CA ASP A 433 -47.42 60.71 10.42
C ASP A 433 -47.93 60.98 11.84
N GLY A 434 -47.41 60.28 12.85
CA GLY A 434 -47.76 60.47 14.26
C GLY A 434 -47.77 59.18 15.09
N ILE A 435 -48.33 59.31 16.30
CA ILE A 435 -48.55 58.22 17.27
C ILE A 435 -50.05 57.94 17.33
N GLU A 436 -50.44 56.69 17.15
CA GLU A 436 -51.83 56.24 17.13
C GLU A 436 -52.03 55.09 18.13
N HIS A 437 -53.02 55.26 19.03
CA HIS A 437 -53.46 54.25 19.98
C HIS A 437 -54.90 53.85 19.64
N GLY A 438 -55.17 52.56 19.47
CA GLY A 438 -56.51 52.07 19.20
C GLY A 438 -56.88 50.89 20.09
N THR A 439 -58.13 50.87 20.57
CA THR A 439 -58.69 49.76 21.36
C THR A 439 -60.22 49.73 21.19
N GLN A 440 -60.81 48.54 21.31
CA GLN A 440 -62.28 48.36 21.37
C GLN A 440 -62.83 48.52 22.80
N GLY A 441 -61.95 48.50 23.80
CA GLY A 441 -62.31 48.65 25.21
C GLY A 441 -62.08 50.07 25.73
N ASN A 442 -62.02 50.20 27.05
CA ASN A 442 -61.66 51.47 27.69
C ASN A 442 -60.16 51.73 27.55
N TRP A 443 -59.79 52.93 27.10
CA TRP A 443 -58.42 53.41 27.20
C TRP A 443 -58.20 54.09 28.55
N THR A 444 -57.36 53.52 29.40
CA THR A 444 -57.07 54.04 30.75
C THR A 444 -55.60 54.38 30.87
N ALA A 445 -55.29 55.64 31.20
CA ALA A 445 -53.92 56.14 31.36
C ALA A 445 -53.69 56.63 32.79
N TYR A 446 -52.95 55.86 33.58
CA TYR A 446 -52.53 56.24 34.93
C TYR A 446 -51.21 57.01 34.88
N ALA A 447 -51.21 58.26 35.36
CA ALA A 447 -50.01 59.08 35.48
C ALA A 447 -50.14 60.04 36.67
N ALA A 448 -49.00 60.46 37.23
CA ALA A 448 -48.98 61.52 38.25
C ALA A 448 -49.24 62.92 37.65
N ASP A 449 -48.98 63.10 36.35
CA ASP A 449 -49.23 64.32 35.57
C ASP A 449 -49.56 63.95 34.11
N HIS A 450 -50.44 64.72 33.48
CA HIS A 450 -50.79 64.59 32.07
C HIS A 450 -50.52 65.93 31.36
N ALA A 451 -49.33 66.08 30.81
CA ALA A 451 -48.95 67.23 30.00
C ALA A 451 -48.93 66.88 28.51
N MET A 452 -49.39 67.79 27.66
CA MET A 452 -49.29 67.70 26.19
C MET A 452 -48.32 68.76 25.67
N PRO A 453 -47.00 68.64 25.95
CA PRO A 453 -46.01 69.61 25.51
C PRO A 453 -45.87 69.63 23.98
N GLY A 454 -45.32 70.72 23.44
CA GLY A 454 -45.03 70.86 22.02
C GLY A 454 -44.08 69.77 21.47
N PRO A 455 -43.97 69.65 20.14
CA PRO A 455 -43.24 68.57 19.49
C PRO A 455 -41.74 68.56 19.82
N ARG A 456 -41.16 67.36 19.94
CA ARG A 456 -39.72 67.12 20.11
C ARG A 456 -39.27 65.97 19.23
N SER A 457 -38.30 66.19 18.36
CA SER A 457 -37.81 65.21 17.39
C SER A 457 -36.63 64.40 17.93
N ALA A 458 -36.52 63.14 17.55
CA ALA A 458 -35.35 62.29 17.82
C ALA A 458 -34.76 61.75 16.49
N PRO A 459 -33.42 61.67 16.36
CA PRO A 459 -32.78 61.08 15.19
C PRO A 459 -33.01 59.57 15.12
N MET A 460 -33.30 59.06 13.93
CA MET A 460 -33.50 57.62 13.70
C MET A 460 -32.19 56.95 13.28
N PRO A 461 -31.75 55.86 13.94
CA PRO A 461 -30.59 55.11 13.50
C PRO A 461 -30.87 54.46 12.14
N HIS A 462 -29.89 54.54 11.23
CA HIS A 462 -29.98 53.99 9.88
C HIS A 462 -29.13 52.73 9.74
N PHE A 463 -29.74 51.63 9.32
CA PHE A 463 -29.04 50.43 8.86
C PHE A 463 -28.80 50.54 7.35
N GLU A 464 -27.53 50.63 6.94
CA GLU A 464 -27.13 50.50 5.54
C GLU A 464 -26.74 49.05 5.22
N ALA A 465 -27.60 48.35 4.48
CA ALA A 465 -27.19 47.10 3.85
C ALA A 465 -26.12 47.43 2.79
N LYS A 466 -24.92 46.85 2.91
CA LYS A 466 -23.87 47.01 1.90
C LYS A 466 -24.37 46.43 0.57
N LYS A 467 -24.49 47.27 -0.46
CA LYS A 467 -24.84 46.83 -1.82
C LYS A 467 -23.64 46.12 -2.45
N VAL A 468 -23.88 44.99 -3.09
CA VAL A 468 -22.88 44.28 -3.89
C VAL A 468 -22.37 45.21 -5.00
N CYS A 469 -21.05 45.36 -5.12
CA CYS A 469 -20.46 46.26 -6.10
C CYS A 469 -20.65 45.71 -7.54
N VAL A 470 -21.02 46.57 -8.50
CA VAL A 470 -21.30 46.15 -9.89
C VAL A 470 -20.07 45.54 -10.55
N GLU A 471 -18.87 46.05 -10.25
CA GLU A 471 -17.61 45.44 -10.72
C GLU A 471 -17.37 44.04 -10.15
N CYS A 472 -17.77 43.80 -8.89
CA CYS A 472 -17.66 42.51 -8.20
C CYS A 472 -18.58 41.49 -8.90
N LEU A 473 -19.82 41.91 -9.20
CA LEU A 473 -20.79 41.16 -10.00
C LEU A 473 -20.24 40.82 -11.39
N MET A 474 -19.65 41.80 -12.09
CA MET A 474 -19.07 41.59 -13.41
C MET A 474 -17.82 40.70 -13.38
N LYS A 475 -16.98 40.79 -12.33
CA LYS A 475 -15.81 39.91 -12.14
C LYS A 475 -16.23 38.48 -11.83
N ALA A 476 -17.26 38.28 -11.01
CA ALA A 476 -17.81 36.96 -10.72
C ALA A 476 -18.42 36.33 -11.98
N ALA A 477 -19.20 37.10 -12.75
CA ALA A 477 -19.77 36.67 -14.03
C ALA A 477 -18.69 36.29 -15.06
N LYS A 478 -17.61 37.09 -15.19
CA LYS A 478 -16.47 36.78 -16.09
C LYS A 478 -15.67 35.54 -15.68
N LYS A 479 -15.68 35.17 -14.39
CA LYS A 479 -14.97 34.00 -13.86
C LYS A 479 -15.84 32.73 -13.76
N GLY A 480 -17.12 32.81 -14.12
CA GLY A 480 -18.08 31.71 -13.88
C GLY A 480 -18.26 31.38 -12.39
N SER A 481 -17.97 32.34 -11.50
CA SER A 481 -18.06 32.15 -10.06
C SER A 481 -19.50 32.29 -9.59
N ALA A 482 -20.02 31.28 -8.88
CA ALA A 482 -21.35 31.31 -8.27
C ALA A 482 -21.48 32.33 -7.13
N LEU A 483 -20.35 32.83 -6.61
CA LEU A 483 -20.30 33.80 -5.52
C LEU A 483 -19.67 35.12 -5.97
N VAL A 484 -20.31 36.22 -5.58
CA VAL A 484 -19.76 37.57 -5.71
C VAL A 484 -18.98 37.88 -4.44
N THR A 485 -17.66 37.97 -4.57
CA THR A 485 -16.77 38.39 -3.47
C THR A 485 -16.68 39.91 -3.44
N PHE A 486 -16.86 40.50 -2.24
CA PHE A 486 -16.82 41.95 -2.00
C PHE A 486 -15.42 42.54 -2.21
#